data_AF-A0A9D2TJ94-F1
#
_entry.id   AF-A0A9D2TJ94-F1
#
_cell.length_a   1.000
_cell.length_b   1.000
_cell.length_c   1.000
_cell.angle_alpha   90.00
_cell.angle_beta   90.00
_cell.angle_gamma   90.00
#
_symmetry.space_group_name_H-M   'P 1'
#
loop_
_entity.id
_entity.type
_entity.pdbx_description
1 polymer ?
#
loop_
_entity_poly.entity_id
_entity_poly.type
_entity_poly.pdbx_seq_one_letter_code
_entity_poly.pdbx_strand_id
1 'polypeptide(L)' 'MPEPRTPRRGPAHGVDPARPLTLTVDGEALPALAGDSVASALLAAGRLAVAPSIYLSRPRGLMAAGLEETN' A
#
# COMPACT_ATOMS: atom_id res chain seq x y z
N MET A 1 -23.19 0.53 -16.47
CA MET A 1 -22.02 0.34 -15.58
C MET A 1 -21.81 1.65 -14.85
N PRO A 2 -21.92 1.75 -13.52
CA PRO A 2 -21.58 2.98 -12.83
C PRO A 2 -20.08 3.25 -12.96
N GLU A 3 -19.70 4.49 -13.23
CA GLU A 3 -18.29 4.90 -13.35
C GLU A 3 -17.56 4.73 -12.00
N PRO A 4 -16.27 4.34 -12.00
CA PRO A 4 -15.48 4.27 -10.77
C PRO A 4 -15.34 5.68 -10.20
N ARG A 5 -16.06 5.96 -9.11
CA ARG A 5 -15.93 7.21 -8.35
C ARG A 5 -14.52 7.27 -7.77
N THR A 6 -13.65 8.10 -8.34
CA THR A 6 -12.34 8.38 -7.74
C THR A 6 -12.58 9.00 -6.36
N PRO A 7 -12.07 8.39 -5.27
CA PRO A 7 -12.25 8.96 -3.94
C PRO A 7 -11.59 10.35 -3.89
N ARG A 8 -12.25 11.30 -3.21
CA ARG A 8 -11.66 12.62 -2.98
C ARG A 8 -10.36 12.43 -2.19
N ARG A 9 -9.23 12.86 -2.77
CA ARG A 9 -7.94 12.86 -2.07
C ARG A 9 -7.98 13.90 -0.95
N GLY A 10 -7.80 13.43 0.29
CA GLY A 10 -7.58 14.32 1.43
C GLY A 10 -6.14 14.85 1.45
N PRO A 11 -5.82 15.73 2.41
CA PRO A 11 -4.44 16.12 2.67
C PRO A 11 -3.56 14.90 2.96
N ALA A 12 -2.31 14.95 2.55
CA ALA A 12 -1.33 13.89 2.77
C ALA A 12 -0.84 13.91 4.23
N HIS A 13 -1.63 13.35 5.14
CA HIS A 13 -1.29 13.30 6.56
C HIS A 13 -0.27 12.18 6.82
N GLY A 14 0.74 12.46 7.64
CA GLY A 14 1.75 11.47 8.04
C GLY A 14 2.82 11.18 6.99
N VAL A 15 2.77 11.83 5.83
CA VAL A 15 3.79 11.74 4.78
C VAL A 15 4.24 13.13 4.34
N ASP A 16 5.45 13.24 3.83
CA ASP A 16 6.03 14.49 3.30
C ASP A 16 6.09 14.45 1.75
N PRO A 17 5.18 15.16 1.04
CA PRO A 17 5.17 15.20 -0.42
C PRO A 17 6.41 15.83 -1.05
N ALA A 18 7.19 16.63 -0.29
CA ALA A 18 8.39 17.26 -0.79
C ALA A 18 9.61 16.32 -0.78
N ARG A 19 9.47 15.12 -0.20
CA ARG A 19 10.55 14.15 -0.02
C ARG A 19 10.19 12.80 -0.64
N PRO A 20 10.25 12.69 -1.98
CA PRO A 20 10.01 11.42 -2.66
C PRO A 20 11.11 10.41 -2.34
N LEU A 21 10.70 9.15 -2.24
CA LEU A 21 11.55 7.98 -2.03
C LEU A 21 11.18 6.88 -3.03
N THR A 22 12.07 5.91 -3.17
CA THR A 22 11.80 4.68 -3.92
C THR A 22 11.96 3.49 -3.00
N LEU A 23 10.92 2.66 -2.92
CA LEU A 23 10.92 1.41 -2.20
C LEU A 23 10.98 0.26 -3.20
N THR A 24 11.71 -0.82 -2.89
CA THR A 24 11.67 -2.03 -3.72
C THR A 24 10.95 -3.14 -2.95
N VAL A 25 9.88 -3.70 -3.52
CA VAL A 25 9.10 -4.81 -2.95
C VAL A 25 8.93 -5.88 -4.01
N ASP A 26 9.30 -7.12 -3.69
CA ASP A 26 9.31 -8.25 -4.63
C ASP A 26 10.10 -7.99 -5.91
N GLY A 27 11.16 -7.18 -5.82
CA GLY A 27 11.98 -6.77 -6.98
C GLY A 27 11.38 -5.65 -7.83
N GLU A 28 10.20 -5.14 -7.50
CA GLU A 28 9.59 -4.00 -8.19
C GLU A 28 9.84 -2.70 -7.43
N ALA A 29 10.30 -1.67 -8.14
CA ALA A 29 10.47 -0.33 -7.60
C ALA A 29 9.13 0.42 -7.57
N LEU A 30 8.75 0.91 -6.39
CA LEU A 30 7.50 1.61 -6.11
C LEU A 30 7.79 3.05 -5.65
N PRO A 31 6.99 4.04 -6.08
CA PRO A 31 7.05 5.38 -5.55
C PRO A 31 6.57 5.39 -4.09
N ALA A 32 7.30 6.10 -3.24
CA ALA A 32 6.90 6.34 -1.85
C ALA A 32 7.26 7.77 -1.46
N LEU A 33 6.73 8.22 -0.33
CA LEU A 33 7.07 9.50 0.30
C LEU A 33 7.72 9.23 1.66
N ALA A 34 8.56 10.16 2.12
CA ALA A 34 9.06 10.07 3.50
C ALA A 34 7.88 10.07 4.48
N GLY A 35 7.82 9.07 5.35
CA GLY A 35 6.70 8.82 6.27
C GLY A 35 5.73 7.72 5.83
N ASP A 36 5.81 7.27 4.57
CA ASP A 36 5.06 6.07 4.15
C ASP A 36 5.54 4.83 4.92
N SER A 37 4.59 3.94 5.22
CA SER A 37 4.89 2.54 5.49
C SER A 37 4.93 1.76 4.17
N VAL A 38 5.49 0.55 4.20
CA VAL A 38 5.43 -0.35 3.02
C VAL A 38 3.98 -0.59 2.59
N ALA A 39 3.06 -0.73 3.55
CA ALA A 39 1.64 -0.92 3.29
C ALA A 39 1.01 0.30 2.58
N SER A 40 1.26 1.52 3.07
CA SER A 40 0.70 2.73 2.44
C SER A 40 1.27 2.97 1.04
N ALA A 41 2.56 2.70 0.83
CA ALA A 41 3.19 2.79 -0.48
C ALA A 41 2.60 1.76 -1.49
N LEU A 42 2.36 0.52 -1.06
CA LEU A 42 1.71 -0.51 -1.88
C LEU A 42 0.28 -0.09 -2.27
N LEU A 43 -0.51 0.40 -1.31
CA LEU A 43 -1.86 0.90 -1.58
C LEU A 43 -1.85 2.09 -2.56
N ALA A 44 -0.92 3.04 -2.38
CA ALA A 44 -0.77 4.20 -3.26
C ALA A 44 -0.39 3.79 -4.69
N ALA A 45 0.40 2.72 -4.85
CA ALA A 45 0.73 2.11 -6.14
C ALA A 45 -0.38 1.21 -6.70
N GLY A 46 -1.50 1.04 -6.00
CA GLY A 46 -2.62 0.17 -6.42
C GLY A 46 -2.34 -1.33 -6.26
N ARG A 47 -1.28 -1.70 -5.53
CA ARG A 47 -0.92 -3.11 -5.24
C ARG A 47 -1.60 -3.56 -3.95
N LEU A 48 -2.71 -4.28 -4.09
CA LEU A 48 -3.46 -4.82 -2.94
C LEU A 48 -2.99 -6.21 -2.49
N ALA A 49 -2.39 -6.99 -3.39
CA ALA A 49 -1.95 -8.35 -3.10
C ALA A 49 -0.65 -8.34 -2.30
N VAL A 50 -0.61 -9.16 -1.26
CA VAL A 50 0.59 -9.44 -0.46
C VAL A 50 0.92 -10.93 -0.55
N ALA A 51 1.85 -11.40 0.29
CA ALA A 51 2.18 -12.82 0.36
C ALA A 51 0.92 -13.68 0.56
N PRO A 52 0.83 -14.86 -0.10
CA PRO A 52 -0.31 -15.74 0.08
C PRO A 52 -0.34 -16.32 1.49
N SER A 53 -1.50 -16.83 1.92
CA SER A 53 -1.63 -17.41 3.26
C SER A 53 -0.66 -18.59 3.47
N ILE A 54 -0.05 -18.65 4.66
CA ILE A 54 1.04 -19.57 5.00
C ILE A 54 0.74 -21.03 4.65
N TYR A 55 -0.44 -21.53 5.04
CA TYR A 55 -0.77 -22.96 4.91
C TYR A 55 -1.53 -23.33 3.63
N LEU A 56 -2.32 -22.40 3.10
CA LEU A 56 -3.30 -22.73 2.06
C LEU A 56 -2.99 -22.02 0.73
N SER A 57 -1.90 -21.24 0.68
CA SER A 57 -1.50 -20.45 -0.49
C SER A 57 -2.66 -19.62 -1.06
N ARG A 58 -3.56 -19.15 -0.20
CA ARG A 58 -4.72 -18.36 -0.64
C ARG A 58 -4.28 -16.92 -0.90
N PRO A 59 -4.83 -16.25 -1.93
CA PRO A 59 -4.60 -14.82 -2.12
C PRO A 59 -4.94 -14.01 -0.86
N ARG A 60 -4.06 -13.09 -0.46
CA ARG A 60 -4.25 -12.16 0.66
C ARG A 60 -3.94 -10.73 0.21
N GLY A 61 -4.41 -9.78 1.00
CA GLY A 61 -4.06 -8.37 0.87
C GLY A 61 -3.85 -7.76 2.24
N LEU A 62 -3.52 -6.47 2.26
CA LEU A 62 -3.44 -5.69 3.50
C LEU A 62 -4.80 -5.70 4.21
N MET A 63 -4.80 -5.97 5.51
CA MET A 63 -6.01 -6.02 6.34
C MET A 63 -6.08 -4.84 7.31
N ALA A 64 -4.94 -4.35 7.79
CA ALA A 64 -4.88 -3.30 8.81
C ALA A 64 -3.72 -2.33 8.56
N ALA A 65 -3.56 -1.34 9.45
CA ALA A 65 -2.58 -0.27 9.30
C ALA A 65 -1.63 -0.16 10.51
N GLY A 66 -1.50 -1.23 11.29
CA GLY A 66 -0.80 -1.22 12.57
C GLY A 66 -0.29 -2.60 13.01
N LEU A 67 -0.06 -2.73 14.31
CA LEU A 67 0.41 -3.96 14.95
C LEU A 67 -0.56 -5.14 14.79
N GLU A 68 -1.83 -4.85 14.55
CA GLU A 68 -2.87 -5.84 14.29
C GLU A 68 -2.85 -6.42 12.86
N GLU A 69 -1.95 -5.96 11.99
CA GLU A 69 -1.79 -6.52 10.64
C GLU A 69 -1.29 -7.97 10.70
N THR A 70 -1.92 -8.84 9.90
CA THR A 70 -1.81 -10.32 10.05
C THR A 70 -1.28 -11.03 8.80
N ASN A 71 -1.29 -10.37 7.64
CA ASN A 71 -0.90 -10.96 6.34
C ASN A 71 0.50 -10.58 5.94
#